data_AF-A0A919PM65-F1
#
_entry.id   AF-A0A919PM65-F1
#
_cell.length_a   1.000
_cell.length_b   1.000
_cell.length_c   1.000
_cell.angle_alpha   90.00
_cell.angle_beta   90.00
_cell.angle_gamma   90.00
#
_symmetry.space_group_name_H-M   'P 1'
#
loop_
_entity.id
_entity.type
_entity.pdbx_description
1 polymer ?
#
loop_
_entity_poly.entity_id
_entity_poly.type
_entity_poly.pdbx_seq_one_letter_code
_entity_poly.pdbx_strand_id
1 'polypeptide(L)'
;MLKRRPGLSIAAAMFVLLAGCSSSPPAKGSGNGGSNGSSSGQDDPAAVAKKKEEQANPSRPPANNRAEVLPWVEKAHTKVTWPDRYKLTPDAIYTRFMEPAKDVKFVEQDAVDMVTIWNVCAWTLQLIDDTKGRKPVDQDLAALGKLADGDYKQMLDPMISEARLGGITSATQFASANDCGKGFTG
;
A
#
# COMPACT_ATOMS: atom_id res chain seq x y z
N MET A 1 14.46 -34.38 -32.19
CA MET A 1 15.19 -33.52 -31.23
C MET A 1 14.66 -32.10 -31.36
N LEU A 2 13.74 -31.68 -30.48
CA LEU A 2 13.15 -30.33 -30.50
C LEU A 2 13.55 -29.57 -29.23
N LYS A 3 14.22 -28.44 -29.46
CA LYS A 3 14.70 -27.45 -28.49
C LYS A 3 13.51 -26.58 -28.06
N ARG A 4 13.17 -26.53 -26.77
CA ARG A 4 12.22 -25.54 -26.23
C ARG A 4 12.95 -24.63 -25.24
N ARG A 5 12.91 -23.32 -25.50
CA ARG A 5 13.18 -22.24 -24.54
C ARG A 5 11.84 -21.57 -24.17
N PRO A 6 11.72 -20.99 -22.96
CA PRO A 6 10.47 -20.45 -22.43
C PRO A 6 10.25 -19.01 -22.89
N GLY A 7 9.00 -18.68 -23.22
CA GLY A 7 8.53 -17.32 -23.44
C GLY A 7 7.48 -16.98 -22.39
N LEU A 8 7.85 -16.07 -21.48
CA LEU A 8 7.02 -15.48 -20.46
C LEU A 8 6.14 -14.41 -21.13
N SER A 9 4.83 -14.65 -21.25
CA SER A 9 3.87 -13.62 -21.66
C SER A 9 3.13 -13.11 -20.43
N ILE A 10 3.54 -11.93 -19.96
CA ILE A 10 2.76 -11.11 -19.02
C ILE A 10 1.65 -10.46 -19.84
N ALA A 11 0.43 -11.00 -19.72
CA ALA A 11 -0.77 -10.33 -20.20
C ALA A 11 -1.34 -9.51 -19.03
N ALA A 12 -1.35 -8.19 -19.21
CA ALA A 12 -1.97 -7.23 -18.31
C ALA A 12 -3.46 -7.54 -18.13
N ALA A 13 -3.90 -7.69 -16.88
CA ALA A 13 -5.31 -7.77 -16.54
C ALA A 13 -5.92 -6.37 -16.62
N MET A 14 -6.75 -6.14 -17.63
CA MET A 14 -7.67 -5.02 -17.70
C MET A 14 -8.65 -5.11 -16.51
N PHE A 15 -8.67 -4.11 -15.63
CA PHE A 15 -9.75 -3.95 -14.68
C PHE A 15 -10.93 -3.25 -15.38
N VAL A 16 -11.85 -4.06 -15.88
CA VAL A 16 -13.23 -3.65 -16.15
C VAL A 16 -14.00 -3.85 -14.86
N LEU A 17 -14.42 -2.77 -14.21
CA LEU A 17 -15.46 -2.80 -13.19
C LEU A 17 -16.48 -1.72 -13.53
N LEU A 18 -17.52 -2.08 -14.29
CA LEU A 18 -18.80 -1.38 -14.26
C LEU A 18 -19.89 -2.31 -14.82
N ALA A 19 -20.67 -2.93 -13.93
CA ALA A 19 -22.03 -3.38 -14.21
C ALA A 19 -22.87 -3.34 -12.92
N GLY A 20 -24.06 -2.74 -13.01
CA GLY A 20 -25.05 -2.64 -11.93
C GLY A 20 -25.64 -1.23 -11.82
N CYS A 21 -26.34 -0.71 -12.83
CA CYS A 21 -27.81 -0.75 -12.97
C CYS A 21 -28.60 -0.16 -11.79
N SER A 22 -29.16 1.05 -12.01
CA SER A 22 -30.48 1.39 -11.50
C SER A 22 -31.19 2.32 -12.51
N SER A 23 -32.48 2.09 -12.69
CA SER A 23 -33.29 2.49 -13.84
C SER A 23 -34.20 3.69 -13.55
N SER A 24 -34.53 4.43 -14.62
CA SER A 24 -35.74 5.29 -14.86
C SER A 24 -35.52 6.82 -14.90
N PRO A 25 -36.40 7.62 -15.55
CA PRO A 25 -36.46 7.93 -16.99
C PRO A 25 -36.36 9.47 -17.27
N PRO A 26 -36.51 10.01 -18.51
CA PRO A 26 -35.98 11.32 -18.86
C PRO A 26 -36.92 12.48 -18.53
N ALA A 27 -36.41 13.54 -17.89
CA ALA A 27 -37.12 14.80 -17.71
C ALA A 27 -36.40 15.94 -18.45
N LYS A 28 -37.14 16.51 -19.40
CA LYS A 28 -36.84 17.68 -20.23
C LYS A 28 -37.16 18.94 -19.41
N GLY A 29 -36.27 19.93 -19.34
CA GLY A 29 -36.62 21.23 -18.72
C GLY A 29 -35.47 22.22 -18.56
N SER A 30 -35.59 23.34 -19.25
CA SER A 30 -34.78 24.57 -19.13
C SER A 30 -34.66 25.14 -17.72
N GLY A 31 -33.60 25.92 -17.48
CA GLY A 31 -33.69 27.12 -16.63
C GLY A 31 -32.60 27.30 -15.57
N ASN A 32 -31.57 28.06 -15.96
CA ASN A 32 -30.96 29.19 -15.24
C ASN A 32 -30.93 29.20 -13.69
N GLY A 33 -29.72 29.30 -13.11
CA GLY A 33 -29.50 29.97 -11.83
C GLY A 33 -28.46 29.34 -10.90
N GLY A 34 -27.29 29.99 -10.81
CA GLY A 34 -26.62 30.26 -9.52
C GLY A 34 -25.81 29.17 -8.83
N SER A 35 -24.56 29.55 -8.53
CA SER A 35 -23.78 29.20 -7.34
C SER A 35 -22.91 27.93 -7.33
N ASN A 36 -21.65 28.21 -6.97
CA ASN A 36 -20.65 27.34 -6.37
C ASN A 36 -20.25 26.07 -7.13
N GLY A 37 -19.23 26.22 -7.98
CA GLY A 37 -18.34 25.13 -8.36
C GLY A 37 -17.54 24.62 -7.16
N SER A 38 -18.15 23.78 -6.34
CA SER A 38 -17.43 22.78 -5.55
C SER A 38 -17.20 21.58 -6.45
N SER A 39 -16.01 21.50 -7.06
CA SER A 39 -15.54 20.21 -7.56
C SER A 39 -15.18 19.38 -6.35
N SER A 40 -15.98 18.35 -6.08
CA SER A 40 -15.61 17.21 -5.26
C SER A 40 -14.36 16.57 -5.87
N GLY A 41 -13.18 17.01 -5.42
CA GLY A 41 -11.91 16.38 -5.73
C GLY A 41 -11.83 15.05 -4.97
N GLN A 42 -12.29 13.98 -5.61
CA GLN A 42 -11.77 12.65 -5.30
C GLN A 42 -10.33 12.63 -5.83
N ASP A 43 -9.38 12.94 -4.96
CA ASP A 43 -7.97 12.78 -5.28
C ASP A 43 -7.71 11.28 -5.53
N ASP A 44 -7.33 10.99 -6.76
CA ASP A 44 -6.80 9.71 -7.22
C ASP A 44 -5.68 9.26 -6.25
N PRO A 45 -5.65 8.00 -5.75
CA PRO A 45 -4.56 7.51 -4.90
C PRO A 45 -3.18 7.69 -5.56
N ALA A 46 -3.11 7.67 -6.90
CA ALA A 46 -1.90 7.97 -7.66
C ALA A 46 -1.57 9.48 -7.70
N ALA A 47 -2.55 10.37 -7.50
CA ALA A 47 -2.36 11.81 -7.39
C ALA A 47 -1.89 12.24 -5.99
N VAL A 48 -2.28 11.51 -4.93
CA VAL A 48 -1.74 11.72 -3.57
C VAL A 48 -0.23 11.40 -3.54
N ALA A 49 0.21 10.38 -4.28
CA ALA A 49 1.63 10.06 -4.45
C ALA A 49 2.41 11.15 -5.24
N LYS A 50 1.75 11.90 -6.13
CA LYS A 50 2.39 12.96 -6.93
C LYS A 50 2.41 14.34 -6.27
N LYS A 51 1.65 14.56 -5.18
CA LYS A 51 1.58 15.88 -4.50
C LYS A 51 2.53 16.03 -3.31
N LYS A 52 3.36 15.04 -2.97
CA LYS A 52 4.40 15.11 -1.93
C LYS A 52 5.82 15.35 -2.49
N GLU A 53 5.94 15.95 -3.68
CA GLU A 53 7.26 16.22 -4.28
C GLU A 53 8.08 17.32 -3.57
N GLU A 54 7.56 17.96 -2.51
CA GLU A 54 8.27 19.07 -1.87
C GLU A 54 8.01 19.14 -0.35
N GLN A 55 8.47 18.14 0.38
CA GLN A 55 8.86 18.32 1.79
C GLN A 55 10.05 17.41 2.12
N ALA A 56 11.15 17.65 1.39
CA ALA A 56 12.46 17.15 1.78
C ALA A 56 12.87 17.78 3.12
N ASN A 57 13.31 16.95 4.06
CA ASN A 57 14.16 17.41 5.15
C ASN A 57 15.42 18.03 4.53
N PRO A 58 15.67 19.35 4.66
CA PRO A 58 16.61 20.09 3.80
C PRO A 58 18.09 19.77 4.03
N SER A 59 18.43 18.84 4.91
CA SER A 59 19.82 18.63 5.36
C SER A 59 20.63 17.63 4.53
N ARG A 60 20.02 16.83 3.63
CA ARG A 60 20.75 15.84 2.83
C ARG A 60 20.23 15.77 1.39
N PRO A 61 21.11 15.78 0.36
CA PRO A 61 20.68 15.69 -1.03
C PRO A 61 20.04 14.32 -1.31
N PRO A 62 19.11 14.24 -2.30
CA PRO A 62 18.56 12.98 -2.76
C PRO A 62 19.66 12.02 -3.26
N ALA A 63 19.52 10.73 -2.95
CA ALA A 63 20.50 9.68 -3.24
C ALA A 63 19.84 8.45 -3.89
N ASN A 64 20.58 7.75 -4.73
CA ASN A 64 20.10 6.53 -5.40
C ASN A 64 21.03 5.32 -5.22
N ASN A 65 22.17 5.50 -4.55
CA ASN A 65 23.12 4.42 -4.29
C ASN A 65 22.87 3.79 -2.91
N ARG A 66 23.23 2.51 -2.80
CA ARG A 66 23.01 1.71 -1.59
C ARG A 66 23.66 2.29 -0.34
N ALA A 67 24.89 2.82 -0.46
CA ALA A 67 25.66 3.32 0.67
C ALA A 67 24.97 4.50 1.38
N GLU A 68 24.22 5.31 0.63
CA GLU A 68 23.50 6.46 1.17
C GLU A 68 22.06 6.13 1.57
N VAL A 69 21.38 5.27 0.80
CA VAL A 69 19.94 4.96 0.99
C VAL A 69 19.72 3.89 2.07
N LEU A 70 20.55 2.83 2.12
CA LEU A 70 20.35 1.73 3.08
C LEU A 70 20.32 2.19 4.55
N PRO A 71 21.19 3.12 5.00
CA PRO A 71 21.11 3.65 6.36
C PRO A 71 19.76 4.32 6.70
N TRP A 72 19.09 4.93 5.72
CA TRP A 72 17.74 5.47 5.93
C TRP A 72 16.71 4.36 6.14
N VAL A 73 16.81 3.28 5.35
CA VAL A 73 15.96 2.09 5.48
C VAL A 73 16.17 1.43 6.84
N GLU A 74 17.42 1.24 7.27
CA GLU A 74 17.75 0.68 8.60
C GLU A 74 17.16 1.53 9.73
N LYS A 75 17.34 2.86 9.66
CA LYS A 75 16.79 3.79 10.65
C LYS A 75 15.26 3.75 10.68
N ALA A 76 14.58 3.67 9.54
CA ALA A 76 13.13 3.54 9.50
C ALA A 76 12.66 2.18 10.03
N HIS A 77 13.36 1.09 9.66
CA HIS A 77 13.03 -0.29 10.03
C HIS A 77 13.02 -0.50 11.55
N THR A 78 13.95 0.13 12.26
CA THR A 78 14.03 0.04 13.73
C THR A 78 12.91 0.78 14.48
N LYS A 79 12.18 1.67 13.82
CA LYS A 79 11.07 2.42 14.43
C LYS A 79 9.74 1.67 14.42
N VAL A 80 9.64 0.58 13.66
CA VAL A 80 8.41 -0.21 13.51
C VAL A 80 8.59 -1.61 14.07
N THR A 81 7.49 -2.21 14.50
CA THR A 81 7.46 -3.62 14.92
C THR A 81 7.01 -4.49 13.76
N TRP A 82 7.55 -5.70 13.64
CA TRP A 82 7.22 -6.64 12.57
C TRP A 82 6.61 -7.93 13.15
N PRO A 83 5.66 -8.57 12.46
CA PRO A 83 5.27 -9.93 12.79
C PRO A 83 6.36 -10.92 12.36
N ASP A 84 6.55 -11.99 13.12
CA ASP A 84 7.64 -12.95 12.92
C ASP A 84 7.63 -13.61 11.54
N ARG A 85 6.43 -13.91 11.00
CA ARG A 85 6.27 -14.57 9.70
C ARG A 85 6.53 -13.66 8.51
N TYR A 86 6.29 -12.36 8.67
CA TYR A 86 6.33 -11.38 7.59
C TYR A 86 7.31 -10.26 7.93
N LYS A 87 8.54 -10.62 8.31
CA LYS A 87 9.61 -9.66 8.58
C LYS A 87 10.60 -9.60 7.42
N LEU A 88 10.71 -8.43 6.80
CA LEU A 88 11.79 -8.14 5.87
C LEU A 88 13.00 -7.58 6.61
N THR A 89 14.21 -7.84 6.11
CA THR A 89 15.41 -7.12 6.55
C THR A 89 15.53 -5.78 5.83
N PRO A 90 16.27 -4.79 6.37
CA PRO A 90 16.56 -3.56 5.63
C PRO A 90 17.17 -3.83 4.24
N ASP A 91 18.08 -4.80 4.15
CA ASP A 91 18.67 -5.24 2.89
C ASP A 91 17.65 -5.80 1.90
N ALA A 92 16.69 -6.61 2.36
CA ALA A 92 15.63 -7.13 1.51
C ALA A 92 14.73 -6.00 1.00
N ILE A 93 14.42 -5.00 1.84
CA ILE A 93 13.62 -3.84 1.44
C ILE A 93 14.37 -3.04 0.36
N TYR A 94 15.65 -2.73 0.58
CA TYR A 94 16.45 -2.01 -0.40
C TYR A 94 16.54 -2.77 -1.73
N THR A 95 16.98 -4.02 -1.68
CA THR A 95 17.26 -4.84 -2.87
C THR A 95 16.00 -5.10 -3.69
N ARG A 96 14.85 -5.31 -3.04
CA ARG A 96 13.61 -5.67 -3.75
C ARG A 96 12.82 -4.47 -4.25
N PHE A 97 12.88 -3.33 -3.57
CA PHE A 97 11.94 -2.24 -3.83
C PHE A 97 12.59 -0.91 -4.20
N MET A 98 13.86 -0.70 -3.82
CA MET A 98 14.55 0.57 -4.09
C MET A 98 15.61 0.40 -5.19
N GLU A 99 16.38 -0.70 -5.16
CA GLU A 99 17.42 -0.99 -6.15
C GLU A 99 16.87 -1.13 -7.59
N PRO A 100 15.71 -1.75 -7.85
CA PRO A 100 15.13 -1.79 -9.21
C PRO A 100 14.80 -0.40 -9.76
N ALA A 101 14.65 0.59 -8.88
CA ALA A 101 14.43 2.00 -9.20
C ALA A 101 15.70 2.84 -9.02
N LYS A 102 16.89 2.29 -9.30
CA LYS A 102 18.19 2.99 -9.18
C LYS A 102 18.33 4.30 -9.96
N ASP A 103 17.48 4.54 -10.95
CA ASP A 103 17.47 5.79 -11.71
C ASP A 103 16.65 6.90 -11.00
N VAL A 104 15.91 6.54 -9.95
CA VAL A 104 15.18 7.45 -9.07
C VAL A 104 16.08 7.87 -7.93
N LYS A 105 16.10 9.17 -7.63
CA LYS A 105 16.75 9.68 -6.41
C LYS A 105 15.75 9.67 -5.26
N PHE A 106 16.12 9.01 -4.18
CA PHE A 106 15.34 8.93 -2.95
C PHE A 106 15.76 10.01 -1.95
N VAL A 107 14.82 10.46 -1.16
CA VAL A 107 15.06 11.18 0.09
C VAL A 107 14.82 10.25 1.29
N GLU A 108 15.20 10.69 2.49
CA GLU A 108 15.01 9.89 3.72
C GLU A 108 13.53 9.52 3.94
N GLN A 109 12.59 10.39 3.56
CA GLN A 109 11.17 10.12 3.68
C GLN A 109 10.71 8.94 2.80
N ASP A 110 11.29 8.74 1.61
CA ASP A 110 10.93 7.61 0.76
C ASP A 110 11.28 6.27 1.43
N ALA A 111 12.39 6.22 2.18
CA ALA A 111 12.75 5.04 2.94
C ALA A 111 11.78 4.79 4.10
N VAL A 112 11.30 5.85 4.77
CA VAL A 112 10.26 5.76 5.81
C VAL A 112 8.95 5.24 5.22
N ASP A 113 8.53 5.80 4.09
CA ASP A 113 7.29 5.41 3.42
C ASP A 113 7.38 3.96 2.94
N MET A 114 8.49 3.56 2.32
CA MET A 114 8.73 2.19 1.87
C MET A 114 8.68 1.18 3.03
N VAL A 115 9.38 1.47 4.13
CA VAL A 115 9.34 0.62 5.34
C VAL A 115 7.91 0.53 5.89
N THR A 116 7.20 1.65 5.94
CA THR A 116 5.84 1.71 6.49
C THR A 116 4.85 0.91 5.63
N ILE A 117 4.89 1.05 4.31
CA ILE A 117 4.04 0.30 3.37
C ILE A 117 4.22 -1.22 3.58
N TRP A 118 5.47 -1.69 3.59
CA TRP A 118 5.73 -3.12 3.77
C TRP A 118 5.43 -3.60 5.19
N ASN A 119 5.53 -2.73 6.19
CA ASN A 119 5.11 -3.04 7.56
C ASN A 119 3.59 -3.20 7.68
N VAL A 120 2.81 -2.34 7.02
CA VAL A 120 1.35 -2.48 6.91
C VAL A 120 1.02 -3.81 6.22
N CYS A 121 1.63 -4.11 5.08
CA CYS A 121 1.44 -5.39 4.39
C CYS A 121 1.77 -6.59 5.29
N ALA A 122 2.85 -6.53 6.07
CA ALA A 122 3.24 -7.60 6.98
C ALA A 122 2.16 -7.88 8.02
N TRP A 123 1.66 -6.84 8.71
CA TRP A 123 0.63 -7.00 9.72
C TRP A 123 -0.73 -7.39 9.13
N THR A 124 -1.08 -6.92 7.94
CA THR A 124 -2.32 -7.35 7.29
C THR A 124 -2.27 -8.84 6.90
N LEU A 125 -1.14 -9.33 6.40
CA LEU A 125 -0.97 -10.76 6.11
C LEU A 125 -1.00 -11.61 7.40
N GLN A 126 -0.35 -11.15 8.47
CA GLN A 126 -0.41 -11.80 9.77
C GLN A 126 -1.86 -11.88 10.29
N LEU A 127 -2.61 -10.77 10.22
CA LEU A 127 -4.01 -10.71 10.62
C LEU A 127 -4.89 -11.72 9.86
N ILE A 128 -4.68 -11.84 8.54
CA ILE A 128 -5.39 -12.81 7.70
C ILE A 128 -5.09 -14.24 8.16
N ASP A 129 -3.82 -14.57 8.35
CA ASP A 129 -3.39 -15.90 8.75
C ASP A 129 -3.89 -16.28 10.14
N ASP A 130 -3.78 -15.37 11.11
CA ASP A 130 -4.17 -15.64 12.48
C ASP A 130 -5.69 -15.71 12.63
N THR A 131 -6.45 -14.89 11.90
CA THR A 131 -7.91 -15.01 11.87
C THR A 131 -8.36 -16.32 11.21
N LYS A 132 -7.77 -16.72 10.07
CA LYS A 132 -8.05 -18.02 9.42
C LYS A 132 -7.67 -19.19 10.34
N GLY A 133 -6.57 -19.05 11.06
CA GLY A 133 -6.09 -20.02 12.03
C GLY A 133 -6.83 -20.02 13.37
N ARG A 134 -7.81 -19.13 13.57
CA ARG A 134 -8.53 -18.92 14.84
C ARG A 134 -7.59 -18.66 16.02
N LYS A 135 -6.52 -17.92 15.77
CA LYS A 135 -5.56 -17.49 16.80
C LYS A 135 -5.95 -16.12 17.34
N PRO A 136 -5.44 -15.74 18.52
CA PRO A 136 -5.60 -14.38 19.04
C PRO A 136 -5.04 -13.35 18.06
N VAL A 137 -5.79 -12.27 17.83
CA VAL A 137 -5.43 -11.19 16.89
C VAL A 137 -5.12 -9.85 17.59
N ASP A 138 -5.13 -9.81 18.93
CA ASP A 138 -4.99 -8.56 19.69
C ASP A 138 -3.68 -7.81 19.36
N GLN A 139 -2.60 -8.55 19.13
CA GLN A 139 -1.33 -7.97 18.73
C GLN A 139 -1.40 -7.35 17.33
N ASP A 140 -2.02 -8.05 16.37
CA ASP A 140 -2.18 -7.57 15.00
C ASP A 140 -3.03 -6.31 14.97
N LEU A 141 -4.15 -6.31 15.71
CA LEU A 141 -5.05 -5.16 15.84
C LEU A 141 -4.35 -3.97 16.50
N ALA A 142 -3.53 -4.20 17.53
CA ALA A 142 -2.78 -3.14 18.19
C ALA A 142 -1.70 -2.55 17.27
N ALA A 143 -1.00 -3.37 16.48
CA ALA A 143 0.00 -2.92 15.53
C ALA A 143 -0.65 -2.11 14.39
N LEU A 144 -1.70 -2.64 13.77
CA LEU A 144 -2.45 -1.93 12.72
C LEU A 144 -3.14 -0.67 13.26
N GLY A 145 -3.62 -0.69 14.50
CA GLY A 145 -4.21 0.48 15.16
C GLY A 145 -3.22 1.64 15.27
N LYS A 146 -1.97 1.39 15.68
CA LYS A 146 -0.91 2.42 15.72
C LYS A 146 -0.60 2.98 14.34
N LEU A 147 -0.69 2.17 13.29
CA LEU A 147 -0.50 2.60 11.90
C LEU A 147 -1.71 3.40 11.39
N ALA A 148 -2.91 3.11 11.92
CA ALA A 148 -4.16 3.80 11.59
C ALA A 148 -4.34 5.16 12.28
N ASP A 149 -3.43 5.57 13.17
CA ASP A 149 -3.44 6.90 13.79
C ASP A 149 -2.88 8.01 12.86
N GLY A 150 -2.53 7.67 11.61
CA GLY A 150 -1.99 8.59 10.60
C GLY A 150 -2.63 8.43 9.21
N ASP A 151 -1.84 8.61 8.15
CA ASP A 151 -2.29 8.64 6.74
C ASP A 151 -3.03 7.35 6.30
N TYR A 152 -2.88 6.24 7.01
CA TYR A 152 -3.47 4.94 6.66
C TYR A 152 -4.85 4.69 7.30
N LYS A 153 -5.37 5.63 8.10
CA LYS A 153 -6.60 5.45 8.89
C LYS A 153 -7.78 4.90 8.09
N GLN A 154 -8.13 5.58 7.00
CA GLN A 154 -9.32 5.27 6.20
C GLN A 154 -9.27 3.86 5.61
N MET A 155 -8.06 3.38 5.35
CA MET A 155 -7.81 2.07 4.79
C MET A 155 -7.81 0.98 5.86
N LEU A 156 -7.18 1.23 7.01
CA LEU A 156 -6.98 0.22 8.06
C LEU A 156 -8.19 0.05 9.00
N ASP A 157 -8.97 1.11 9.25
CA ASP A 157 -10.13 1.07 10.15
C ASP A 157 -11.14 -0.04 9.77
N PRO A 158 -11.55 -0.21 8.50
CA PRO A 158 -12.42 -1.32 8.10
C PRO A 158 -11.83 -2.70 8.38
N MET A 159 -10.52 -2.89 8.15
CA MET A 159 -9.85 -4.17 8.41
C MET A 159 -9.84 -4.50 9.90
N ILE A 160 -9.50 -3.51 10.73
CA ILE A 160 -9.48 -3.66 12.20
C ILE A 160 -10.89 -3.95 12.72
N SER A 161 -11.90 -3.24 12.22
CA SER A 161 -13.29 -3.43 12.60
C SER A 161 -13.82 -4.82 12.25
N GLU A 162 -13.59 -5.27 11.02
CA GLU A 162 -14.00 -6.61 10.58
C GLU A 162 -13.31 -7.71 11.38
N ALA A 163 -12.00 -7.59 11.60
CA ALA A 163 -11.23 -8.63 12.28
C ALA A 163 -11.62 -8.82 13.75
N ARG A 164 -12.09 -7.76 14.43
CA ARG A 164 -12.69 -7.88 15.78
C ARG A 164 -13.94 -8.77 15.80
N LEU A 165 -14.62 -8.90 14.66
CA LEU A 165 -15.78 -9.77 14.47
C LEU A 165 -15.41 -11.09 13.79
N GLY A 166 -14.12 -11.38 13.60
CA GLY A 166 -13.62 -12.56 12.89
C GLY A 166 -13.70 -12.47 11.36
N GLY A 167 -13.99 -11.29 10.80
CA GLY A 167 -14.00 -11.03 9.37
C GLY A 167 -12.64 -10.59 8.84
N ILE A 168 -12.31 -10.96 7.59
CA ILE A 168 -11.03 -10.60 6.95
C ILE A 168 -11.19 -10.17 5.49
N THR A 169 -12.39 -9.75 5.10
CA THR A 169 -12.70 -9.43 3.70
C THR A 169 -11.89 -8.21 3.26
N SER A 170 -11.97 -7.12 4.02
CA SER A 170 -11.21 -5.89 3.77
C SER A 170 -9.70 -6.11 3.82
N ALA A 171 -9.22 -6.90 4.79
CA ALA A 171 -7.81 -7.28 4.89
C ALA A 171 -7.33 -8.06 3.66
N THR A 172 -8.12 -9.04 3.20
CA THR A 172 -7.79 -9.85 2.01
C THR A 172 -7.80 -9.00 0.74
N GLN A 173 -8.78 -8.11 0.59
CA GLN A 173 -8.85 -7.19 -0.55
C GLN A 173 -7.64 -6.27 -0.59
N PHE A 174 -7.27 -5.67 0.54
CA PHE A 174 -6.07 -4.84 0.63
C PHE A 174 -4.80 -5.62 0.29
N ALA A 175 -4.61 -6.80 0.89
CA ALA A 175 -3.43 -7.62 0.65
C ALA A 175 -3.29 -8.01 -0.82
N SER A 176 -4.41 -8.28 -1.50
CA SER A 176 -4.44 -8.58 -2.93
C SER A 176 -4.19 -7.34 -3.78
N ALA A 177 -4.82 -6.20 -3.46
CA ALA A 177 -4.70 -4.97 -4.24
C ALA A 177 -3.28 -4.38 -4.19
N ASN A 178 -2.56 -4.61 -3.08
CA ASN A 178 -1.20 -4.11 -2.88
C ASN A 178 -0.13 -5.20 -3.10
N ASP A 179 -0.52 -6.37 -3.61
CA ASP A 179 0.39 -7.47 -3.88
C ASP A 179 1.26 -7.86 -2.66
N CYS A 180 0.72 -7.70 -1.44
CA CYS A 180 1.50 -7.80 -0.20
C CYS A 180 2.24 -9.15 -0.10
N GLY A 181 1.61 -10.26 -0.52
CA GLY A 181 2.22 -11.58 -0.48
C GLY A 181 3.51 -11.70 -1.31
N LYS A 182 3.60 -10.98 -2.44
CA LYS A 182 4.77 -11.04 -3.33
C LYS A 182 6.03 -10.46 -2.68
N GLY A 183 5.87 -9.50 -1.77
CA GLY A 183 7.00 -8.89 -1.07
C GLY A 183 7.75 -9.83 -0.14
N PHE A 184 7.08 -10.87 0.37
CA PHE A 184 7.62 -11.82 1.35
C PHE A 184 8.00 -13.17 0.74
N THR A 185 7.63 -13.42 -0.51
CA THR A 185 8.13 -14.58 -1.27
C THR A 185 9.47 -14.25 -1.91
N GLY A 186 10.49 -15.07 -1.65
CA GLY A 186 11.83 -14.97 -2.25
C GLY A 186 12.39 -16.35 -2.53
#